data_AF-A0A946AK79-F1
#
_entry.id   AF-A0A946AK79-F1
#
_cell.length_a   1.000
_cell.length_b   1.000
_cell.length_c   1.000
_cell.angle_alpha   90.00
_cell.angle_beta   90.00
_cell.angle_gamma   90.00
#
_symmetry.space_group_name_H-M   'P 1'
#
loop_
_entity.id
_entity.type
_entity.pdbx_description
1 polymer ?
#
loop_
_entity_poly.entity_id
_entity_poly.type
_entity_poly.pdbx_seq_one_letter_code
_entity_poly.pdbx_strand_id
1 'polypeptide(L)'
;MKTRILWLLLLVPAAAYSDPKTDYLLYCRGCHLADGSGVPPEVPSLINEIGELLTLPGGREYIVRVPGVAQTDMNDAQLAAVLNWVVTEFNSQTTPTNFAPYTAEFITRVRGNVLINPLKHRAALVSQ
;
A
#
# COMPACT_ATOMS: atom_id res chain seq x y z
N MET A 1 -39.61 43.66 -5.70
CA MET A 1 -38.84 43.06 -6.82
C MET A 1 -38.00 41.93 -6.26
N LYS A 2 -38.22 40.69 -6.69
CA LYS A 2 -37.65 39.47 -6.11
C LYS A 2 -36.29 39.17 -6.75
N THR A 3 -35.19 39.40 -6.05
CA THR A 3 -33.84 39.04 -6.51
C THR A 3 -33.67 37.53 -6.38
N ARG A 4 -33.71 36.81 -7.51
CA ARG A 4 -33.38 35.38 -7.58
C ARG A 4 -31.87 35.22 -7.49
N ILE A 5 -31.37 34.72 -6.36
CA ILE A 5 -29.97 34.28 -6.23
C ILE A 5 -29.86 32.95 -6.98
N LEU A 6 -29.19 32.99 -8.13
CA LEU A 6 -28.84 31.82 -8.92
C LEU A 6 -27.65 31.12 -8.25
N TRP A 7 -27.91 30.02 -7.56
CA TRP A 7 -26.86 29.16 -7.01
C TRP A 7 -26.18 28.39 -8.15
N LEU A 8 -24.98 28.82 -8.55
CA LEU A 8 -24.10 27.98 -9.35
C LEU A 8 -23.54 26.87 -8.44
N LEU A 9 -24.01 25.64 -8.64
CA LEU A 9 -23.36 24.43 -8.15
C LEU A 9 -22.05 24.23 -8.91
N LEU A 10 -20.93 24.53 -8.26
CA LEU A 10 -19.60 24.09 -8.70
C LEU A 10 -19.51 22.57 -8.55
N LEU A 11 -19.60 21.83 -9.65
CA LEU A 11 -19.20 20.43 -9.69
C LEU A 11 -17.67 20.37 -9.57
N VAL A 12 -17.18 19.98 -8.39
CA VAL A 12 -15.77 19.60 -8.21
C VAL A 12 -15.61 18.24 -8.89
N PRO A 13 -14.74 18.09 -9.91
CA PRO A 13 -14.47 16.80 -10.50
C PRO A 13 -13.76 15.94 -9.44
N ALA A 14 -14.37 14.82 -9.06
CA ALA A 14 -13.67 13.79 -8.31
C ALA A 14 -12.60 13.19 -9.23
N ALA A 15 -11.33 13.23 -8.82
CA ALA A 15 -10.28 12.51 -9.53
C ALA A 15 -10.64 11.02 -9.55
N ALA A 16 -10.87 10.46 -10.74
CA ALA A 16 -11.09 9.03 -10.90
C ALA A 16 -9.73 8.33 -10.86
N TYR A 17 -9.42 7.68 -9.74
CA TYR A 17 -8.26 6.81 -9.62
C TYR A 17 -8.58 5.43 -10.23
N SER A 18 -7.55 4.75 -10.73
CA SER A 18 -7.63 3.32 -11.08
C SER A 18 -8.06 2.51 -9.87
N ASP A 19 -8.68 1.36 -10.13
CA ASP A 19 -8.96 0.43 -9.04
C ASP A 19 -7.64 -0.18 -8.50
N PRO A 20 -7.61 -0.60 -7.22
CA PRO A 20 -6.39 -1.09 -6.59
C PRO A 20 -5.74 -2.31 -7.25
N LYS A 21 -6.52 -3.17 -7.91
CA LYS A 21 -5.98 -4.32 -8.64
C LYS A 21 -5.26 -3.86 -9.90
N THR A 22 -5.84 -2.90 -10.62
CA THR A 22 -5.16 -2.26 -11.75
C THR A 22 -3.86 -1.59 -11.31
N ASP A 23 -3.86 -0.87 -10.18
CA ASP A 23 -2.63 -0.27 -9.63
C ASP A 23 -1.57 -1.34 -9.32
N TYR A 24 -1.94 -2.46 -8.71
CA TYR A 24 -1.02 -3.58 -8.51
C TYR A 24 -0.43 -4.10 -9.83
N LEU A 25 -1.26 -4.27 -10.86
CA LEU A 25 -0.83 -4.75 -12.16
C LEU A 25 0.05 -3.74 -12.92
N LEU A 26 -0.08 -2.44 -12.65
CA LEU A 26 0.75 -1.42 -13.29
C LEU A 26 2.08 -1.23 -12.56
N TYR A 27 2.07 -1.23 -11.23
CA TYR A 27 3.22 -0.77 -10.44
C TYR A 27 3.94 -1.88 -9.67
N CYS A 28 3.29 -3.01 -9.37
CA CYS A 28 3.86 -4.03 -8.47
C CYS A 28 4.18 -5.36 -9.18
N ARG A 29 3.33 -5.81 -10.12
CA ARG A 29 3.47 -7.12 -10.78
C ARG A 29 4.81 -7.31 -11.49
N GLY A 30 5.45 -6.22 -11.90
CA GLY A 30 6.71 -6.27 -12.65
C GLY A 30 7.82 -7.00 -11.87
N CYS A 31 7.78 -6.89 -10.54
CA CYS A 31 8.67 -7.64 -9.66
C CYS A 31 7.94 -8.83 -9.02
N HIS A 32 6.76 -8.61 -8.43
CA HIS A 32 6.07 -9.62 -7.61
C HIS A 32 5.20 -10.61 -8.38
N LEU A 33 5.20 -10.53 -9.72
CA LEU A 33 4.34 -11.28 -10.63
C LEU A 33 2.85 -10.98 -10.44
N ALA A 34 2.01 -11.40 -11.38
CA ALA A 34 0.58 -11.07 -11.37
C ALA A 34 -0.19 -11.76 -10.23
N ASP A 35 0.29 -12.92 -9.78
CA ASP A 35 -0.29 -13.74 -8.71
C ASP A 35 0.36 -13.51 -7.34
N GLY A 36 1.32 -12.58 -7.24
CA GLY A 36 2.01 -12.25 -6.00
C GLY A 36 3.05 -13.27 -5.57
N SER A 37 3.35 -14.30 -6.37
CA SER A 37 4.33 -15.34 -6.02
C SER A 37 5.77 -14.83 -5.97
N GLY A 38 6.08 -13.75 -6.71
CA GLY A 38 7.44 -13.22 -6.81
C GLY A 38 8.45 -14.20 -7.38
N VAL A 39 9.74 -13.96 -7.09
CA VAL A 39 10.86 -14.84 -7.46
C VAL A 39 11.80 -14.96 -6.26
N PRO A 40 11.47 -15.79 -5.26
CA PRO A 40 12.27 -15.86 -4.04
C PRO A 40 13.65 -16.53 -4.26
N PRO A 41 14.69 -16.10 -3.53
CA PRO A 41 14.66 -15.06 -2.48
C PRO A 41 14.78 -13.62 -2.99
N GLU A 42 15.10 -13.40 -4.27
CA GLU A 42 15.44 -12.08 -4.82
C GLU A 42 14.26 -11.11 -4.76
N VAL A 43 13.07 -11.58 -5.14
CA VAL A 43 11.82 -10.86 -4.98
C VAL A 43 10.89 -11.69 -4.10
N PRO A 44 10.55 -11.22 -2.88
CA PRO A 44 9.75 -12.01 -1.96
C PRO A 44 8.34 -12.23 -2.50
N SER A 45 7.78 -13.38 -2.16
CA SER A 45 6.34 -13.63 -2.29
C SER A 45 5.57 -12.60 -1.46
N LEU A 46 4.43 -12.17 -1.98
CA LEU A 46 3.43 -11.39 -1.25
C LEU A 46 2.35 -12.28 -0.63
N ILE A 47 2.31 -13.56 -1.00
CA ILE A 47 1.33 -14.54 -0.53
C ILE A 47 1.68 -14.94 0.89
N ASN A 48 0.79 -14.62 1.82
CA ASN A 48 0.88 -14.87 3.26
C ASN A 48 2.06 -14.19 4.00
N GLU A 49 3.10 -13.78 3.31
CA GLU A 49 4.29 -13.11 3.86
C GLU A 49 3.99 -11.70 4.41
N ILE A 50 3.07 -10.96 3.80
CA ILE A 50 2.74 -9.60 4.23
C ILE A 50 1.91 -9.64 5.51
N GLY A 51 0.95 -10.56 5.61
CA GLY A 51 0.15 -10.74 6.83
C GLY A 51 1.01 -11.07 8.05
N GLU A 52 2.02 -11.94 7.89
CA GLU A 52 2.99 -12.24 8.96
C GLU A 52 3.74 -10.99 9.40
N LEU A 53 4.23 -10.18 8.46
CA LEU A 53 4.90 -8.92 8.79
C LEU A 53 3.98 -7.96 9.54
N LEU A 54 2.67 -7.93 9.23
CA LEU A 54 1.70 -7.07 9.91
C LEU A 54 1.47 -7.44 11.38
N THR A 55 1.87 -8.64 11.82
CA THR A 55 1.84 -9.04 13.24
C THR A 55 2.97 -8.41 14.05
N LEU A 56 4.06 -7.98 13.39
CA LEU A 56 5.27 -7.52 14.04
C LEU A 56 5.22 -6.03 14.36
N PRO A 57 5.72 -5.60 15.53
CA PRO A 57 5.96 -4.18 15.80
C PRO A 57 6.84 -3.55 14.71
N GLY A 58 6.34 -2.52 14.03
CA GLY A 58 7.03 -1.85 12.92
C GLY A 58 6.81 -2.46 11.53
N GLY A 59 6.07 -3.56 11.41
CA GLY A 59 5.87 -4.25 10.14
C GLY A 59 5.06 -3.46 9.12
N ARG A 60 4.07 -2.69 9.58
CA ARG A 60 3.30 -1.77 8.71
C ARG A 60 4.21 -0.70 8.10
N GLU A 61 5.08 -0.11 8.91
CA GLU A 61 6.04 0.89 8.47
C GLU A 61 7.06 0.28 7.51
N TYR A 62 7.55 -0.93 7.79
CA TYR A 62 8.48 -1.63 6.91
C TYR A 62 7.95 -1.74 5.48
N ILE A 63 6.71 -2.22 5.30
CA ILE A 63 6.08 -2.39 3.98
C ILE A 63 6.06 -1.08 3.19
N VAL A 64 5.63 0.02 3.83
CA VAL A 64 5.51 1.34 3.19
C VAL A 64 6.87 1.92 2.82
N ARG A 65 7.94 1.57 3.55
CA ARG A 65 9.29 2.13 3.38
C ARG A 65 10.17 1.33 2.41
N VAL A 66 9.71 0.18 1.91
CA VAL A 66 10.42 -0.55 0.84
C VAL A 66 10.56 0.40 -0.37
N PRO A 67 11.77 0.59 -0.96
CA PRO A 67 11.99 1.58 -2.02
C PRO A 67 10.98 1.51 -3.16
N GLY A 68 10.69 0.32 -3.68
CA GLY A 68 9.72 0.11 -4.76
C GLY A 68 8.27 0.45 -4.38
N VAL A 69 7.94 0.53 -3.09
CA VAL A 69 6.63 0.96 -2.58
C VAL A 69 6.64 2.47 -2.31
N ALA A 70 7.65 2.93 -1.56
CA ALA A 70 7.78 4.31 -1.12
C ALA A 70 7.95 5.31 -2.26
N GLN A 71 8.52 4.88 -3.39
CA GLN A 71 8.90 5.75 -4.50
C GLN A 71 8.04 5.56 -5.76
N THR A 72 6.89 4.89 -5.64
CA THR A 72 5.91 4.82 -6.74
C THR A 72 5.43 6.21 -7.15
N ASP A 73 4.88 6.38 -8.35
CA ASP A 73 4.26 7.66 -8.76
C ASP A 73 2.80 7.80 -8.24
N MET A 74 2.29 6.77 -7.55
CA MET A 74 0.98 6.82 -6.90
C MET A 74 0.96 7.88 -5.80
N ASN A 75 -0.15 8.58 -5.65
CA ASN A 75 -0.36 9.40 -4.45
C ASN A 75 -0.61 8.52 -3.21
N ASP A 76 -0.65 9.13 -2.03
CA ASP A 76 -0.74 8.41 -0.77
C ASP A 76 -2.06 7.64 -0.58
N ALA A 77 -3.16 8.12 -1.16
CA ALA A 77 -4.45 7.44 -1.12
C ALA A 77 -4.47 6.20 -2.04
N GLN A 78 -3.92 6.33 -3.25
CA GLN A 78 -3.74 5.19 -4.17
C GLN A 78 -2.82 4.14 -3.56
N LEU A 79 -1.69 4.56 -2.99
CA LEU A 79 -0.74 3.66 -2.35
C LEU A 79 -1.38 2.92 -1.15
N ALA A 80 -2.16 3.62 -0.32
CA ALA A 80 -2.92 2.98 0.75
C ALA A 80 -3.91 1.94 0.20
N ALA A 81 -4.63 2.28 -0.87
CA ALA A 81 -5.64 1.40 -1.47
C ALA A 81 -5.02 0.12 -2.07
N VAL A 82 -3.94 0.23 -2.82
CA VAL A 82 -3.24 -0.95 -3.39
C VAL A 82 -2.61 -1.83 -2.31
N LEU A 83 -2.04 -1.23 -1.25
CA LEU A 83 -1.48 -2.02 -0.14
C LEU A 83 -2.58 -2.79 0.62
N ASN A 84 -3.73 -2.16 0.86
CA ASN A 84 -4.88 -2.84 1.47
C ASN A 84 -5.42 -3.96 0.57
N TRP A 85 -5.43 -3.75 -0.76
CA TRP A 85 -5.81 -4.78 -1.71
C TRP A 85 -4.84 -5.96 -1.69
N VAL A 86 -3.52 -5.73 -1.68
CA VAL A 86 -2.49 -6.79 -1.55
C VAL A 86 -2.69 -7.63 -0.28
N VAL A 87 -2.99 -6.98 0.84
CA VAL A 87 -3.29 -7.68 2.11
C VAL A 87 -4.52 -8.58 1.95
N THR A 88 -5.59 -8.05 1.36
CA THR A 88 -6.85 -8.79 1.22
C THR A 88 -6.74 -9.95 0.22
N GLU A 89 -6.09 -9.72 -0.92
CA GLU A 89 -5.97 -10.67 -2.02
C GLU A 89 -5.03 -11.83 -1.66
N PHE A 90 -3.86 -11.54 -1.09
CA PHE A 90 -2.78 -12.50 -0.96
C PHE A 90 -2.54 -13.00 0.47
N ASN A 91 -3.15 -12.40 1.50
CA ASN A 91 -2.76 -12.64 2.91
C ASN A 91 -3.94 -12.98 3.83
N SER A 92 -5.05 -13.48 3.29
CA SER A 92 -6.23 -13.84 4.09
C SER A 92 -5.97 -14.87 5.20
N GLN A 93 -4.92 -15.70 5.05
CA GLN A 93 -4.57 -16.73 6.03
C GLN A 93 -3.71 -16.21 7.19
N THR A 94 -3.00 -15.09 7.00
CA THR A 94 -1.99 -14.59 7.96
C THR A 94 -2.27 -13.19 8.47
N THR A 95 -3.25 -12.48 7.90
CA THR A 95 -3.61 -11.13 8.33
C THR A 95 -4.18 -11.17 9.76
N PRO A 96 -3.64 -10.38 10.71
CA PRO A 96 -4.14 -10.38 12.08
C PRO A 96 -5.55 -9.78 12.17
N THR A 97 -6.36 -10.28 13.11
CA THR A 97 -7.76 -9.86 13.27
C THR A 97 -7.93 -8.38 13.65
N ASN A 98 -6.92 -7.79 14.27
CA ASN A 98 -6.85 -6.37 14.61
C ASN A 98 -6.09 -5.54 13.55
N PHE A 99 -5.94 -6.05 12.33
CA PHE A 99 -5.34 -5.30 11.23
C PHE A 99 -6.11 -3.98 11.02
N ALA A 100 -5.41 -2.88 11.23
CA ALA A 100 -5.89 -1.56 10.88
C ALA A 100 -5.46 -1.27 9.43
N PRO A 101 -6.40 -1.03 8.49
CA PRO A 101 -6.07 -0.70 7.11
C PRO A 101 -5.11 0.50 7.00
N TYR A 102 -4.30 0.52 5.94
CA TYR A 102 -3.52 1.70 5.57
C TYR A 102 -4.46 2.85 5.20
N THR A 103 -4.10 4.06 5.65
CA THR A 103 -4.78 5.31 5.28
C THR A 103 -3.79 6.23 4.59
N ALA A 104 -4.29 7.20 3.83
CA ALA A 104 -3.44 8.19 3.18
C ALA A 104 -2.56 8.92 4.22
N GLU A 105 -3.12 9.28 5.38
CA GLU A 105 -2.39 9.97 6.46
C GLU A 105 -1.25 9.11 7.04
N PHE A 106 -1.47 7.79 7.16
CA PHE A 106 -0.42 6.86 7.55
C PHE A 106 0.70 6.84 6.51
N ILE A 107 0.33 6.72 5.23
CA ILE A 107 1.31 6.71 4.13
C ILE A 107 2.11 8.01 4.10
N THR A 108 1.46 9.18 4.12
CA THR A 108 2.12 10.49 4.13
C THR A 108 3.17 10.61 5.22
N ARG A 109 2.84 10.15 6.44
CA ARG A 109 3.76 10.21 7.59
C ARG A 109 5.01 9.32 7.41
N VAL A 110 4.86 8.17 6.76
CA VAL A 110 5.87 7.10 6.77
C VAL A 110 6.72 7.09 5.49
N ARG A 111 6.10 7.35 4.34
CA ARG A 111 6.66 7.14 3.00
C ARG A 111 7.96 7.87 2.72
N GLY A 112 8.17 9.04 3.33
CA GLY A 112 9.42 9.81 3.19
C GLY A 112 10.67 9.13 3.77
N ASN A 113 10.51 8.11 4.64
CA ASN A 113 11.61 7.45 5.36
C ASN A 113 12.06 6.15 4.67
N VAL A 114 12.47 6.23 3.41
CA VAL A 114 12.82 5.07 2.57
C VAL A 114 13.94 4.22 3.19
N LEU A 115 13.80 2.88 3.10
CA LEU A 115 14.82 1.94 3.58
C LEU A 115 16.01 1.87 2.62
N ILE A 116 17.22 2.08 3.15
CA ILE A 116 18.48 1.89 2.39
C ILE A 116 18.74 0.40 2.15
N ASN A 117 18.46 -0.46 3.14
CA ASN A 117 18.64 -1.91 3.04
C ASN A 117 17.40 -2.63 3.60
N PRO A 118 16.39 -2.90 2.76
CA PRO A 118 15.15 -3.56 3.19
C PRO A 118 15.38 -4.95 3.76
N LEU A 119 16.29 -5.74 3.16
CA LEU A 119 16.57 -7.11 3.61
C LEU A 119 17.15 -7.13 5.02
N LYS A 120 18.11 -6.25 5.31
CA LYS A 120 18.67 -6.10 6.67
C LYS A 120 17.61 -5.66 7.67
N HIS A 121 16.73 -4.73 7.28
CA HIS A 121 15.65 -4.28 8.16
C HIS A 121 14.63 -5.38 8.43
N ARG A 122 14.25 -6.16 7.41
CA ARG A 122 13.36 -7.30 7.55
C ARG A 122 13.94 -8.36 8.49
N ALA A 123 15.22 -8.70 8.32
CA ALA A 123 15.90 -9.65 9.20
C ALA A 123 15.88 -9.21 10.67
N ALA A 124 16.10 -7.92 10.93
CA ALA A 124 15.97 -7.37 12.28
C ALA A 124 14.52 -7.42 12.79
N LEU A 125 13.55 -7.08 11.94
CA LEU A 125 12.12 -7.06 12.28
C LEU A 125 11.61 -8.44 12.72
N VAL A 126 12.00 -9.51 12.01
CA VAL A 126 11.55 -10.89 12.29
C VAL A 126 12.30 -11.54 13.46
N SER A 127 13.35 -10.92 13.97
CA SER A 127 14.17 -11.45 15.09
C SER A 127 13.87 -10.78 16.44
N GLN A 128 12.79 -9.98 16.51
CA GLN A 128 12.38 -9.25 17.72
C GLN A 128 11.72 -10.16 18.76
#